data_AF-A0A2A6FTQ4-F1
#
_entry.id   AF-A0A2A6FTQ4-F1
#
_cell.length_a   1.000
_cell.length_b   1.000
_cell.length_c   1.000
_cell.angle_alpha   90.00
_cell.angle_beta   90.00
_cell.angle_gamma   90.00
#
_symmetry.space_group_name_H-M   'P 1'
#
loop_
_entity.id
_entity.type
_entity.pdbx_description
1 polymer ?
#
loop_
_entity_poly.entity_id
_entity_poly.type
_entity_poly.pdbx_seq_one_letter_code
_entity_poly.pdbx_strand_id
1 'polypeptide(L)'
;METDLIHCNAPSPKRFVQGTHRMCAPGETFERFSPFLGRCGITRLANVTNLDTIGLPVYVAIRPNSRGLSTSQGKGITRDAARVSAMMESFEGWHGENIVVTGPYARRREAEDLSGIRAVDVAGLYRRGESSAWSERRRLPWCVGRDLLTDSAVLVPYDAVSTDFTETVMPTPIIRTTNGLASGNLQLEAELHGLYEVLERDSVGRWTKQNPDWSDVVDPSTLDDENREIIAAVREAGLVVAVRQLPSWCGLPVFAAMIAPSLAQPSLPRATFSGYGAHLDPKVAVSRALTEAVQSRLALISGNRDDLWPSEYARVLDHRAADEWSRSIAAAPLSVNFTDVRDLSTSTLDEDLDLLLARLRDHVDFVVAVDLRHEELGIPVTKIVVSGMHGIPFDERRRFGISESISEVPKL
;
A
#
# COMPACT_ATOMS: atom_id res chain seq x y z
N MET A 1 11.73 -28.58 19.65
CA MET A 1 12.10 -28.96 18.27
C MET A 1 12.46 -27.67 17.58
N GLU A 2 13.75 -27.51 17.31
CA GLU A 2 14.37 -26.32 16.72
C GLU A 2 13.68 -25.97 15.40
N THR A 3 13.11 -24.77 15.34
CA THR A 3 12.70 -24.14 14.08
C THR A 3 13.92 -23.49 13.47
N ASP A 4 14.52 -24.18 12.51
CA ASP A 4 15.48 -23.64 11.56
C ASP A 4 14.82 -22.50 10.76
N LEU A 5 14.91 -21.28 11.28
CA LEU A 5 14.84 -20.05 10.49
C LEU A 5 16.25 -19.72 10.00
N ILE A 6 16.83 -20.66 9.27
CA ILE A 6 18.00 -20.39 8.44
C ILE A 6 17.43 -19.75 7.18
N HIS A 7 17.68 -18.45 6.99
CA HIS A 7 17.68 -17.86 5.65
C HIS A 7 18.40 -18.84 4.73
N CYS A 8 17.66 -19.50 3.84
CA CYS A 8 18.28 -20.39 2.87
C CYS A 8 19.30 -19.54 2.12
N ASN A 9 20.59 -19.88 2.23
CA ASN A 9 21.73 -19.25 1.53
C ASN A 9 21.64 -19.37 -0.02
N ALA A 10 20.47 -19.72 -0.56
CA ALA A 10 20.22 -19.76 -1.98
C ALA A 10 19.51 -18.45 -2.37
N PRO A 11 19.98 -17.74 -3.40
CA PRO A 11 19.34 -16.51 -3.88
C PRO A 11 17.88 -16.78 -4.27
N SER A 12 17.00 -15.81 -4.03
CA SER A 12 15.59 -15.83 -4.45
C SER A 12 15.43 -15.11 -5.79
N PRO A 13 15.59 -15.78 -6.95
CA PRO A 13 15.55 -15.13 -8.26
C PRO A 13 14.14 -14.65 -8.61
N LYS A 14 14.08 -13.50 -9.29
CA LYS A 14 12.86 -12.99 -9.91
C LYS A 14 12.58 -13.81 -11.17
N ARG A 15 11.48 -14.56 -11.19
CA ARG A 15 11.11 -15.40 -12.37
C ARG A 15 9.98 -14.79 -13.19
N PHE A 16 9.25 -13.84 -12.61
CA PHE A 16 8.21 -13.08 -13.29
C PHE A 16 8.48 -11.59 -13.07
N VAL A 17 8.66 -10.82 -14.15
CA VAL A 17 9.05 -9.40 -14.11
C VAL A 17 8.09 -8.48 -14.90
N GLN A 18 6.99 -9.03 -15.42
CA GLN A 18 6.02 -8.24 -16.19
C GLN A 18 5.08 -7.50 -15.24
N GLY A 19 5.18 -6.17 -15.17
CA GLY A 19 4.39 -5.31 -14.30
C GLY A 19 4.60 -5.47 -12.78
N THR A 20 5.40 -6.45 -12.36
CA THR A 20 5.78 -6.72 -10.97
C THR A 20 6.93 -7.72 -10.95
N HIS A 21 7.77 -7.70 -9.91
CA HIS A 21 8.83 -8.67 -9.70
C HIS A 21 8.40 -9.72 -8.67
N ARG A 22 8.29 -10.98 -9.10
CA ARG A 22 7.80 -12.12 -8.29
C ARG A 22 8.62 -13.38 -8.54
N MET A 23 8.60 -14.30 -7.58
CA MET A 23 9.32 -15.58 -7.71
C MET A 23 8.69 -16.56 -8.72
N CYS A 24 7.42 -16.38 -9.08
CA CYS A 24 6.67 -17.26 -9.99
C CYS A 24 5.57 -16.48 -10.72
N ALA A 25 4.97 -17.10 -11.73
CA ALA A 25 3.91 -16.46 -12.50
C ALA A 25 2.60 -16.37 -11.68
N PRO A 26 1.72 -15.39 -11.97
CA PRO A 26 0.43 -15.26 -11.28
C PRO A 26 -0.41 -16.55 -11.31
N GLY A 27 -0.40 -17.29 -12.43
CA GLY A 27 -1.13 -18.56 -12.54
C GLY A 27 -0.70 -19.58 -11.46
N GLU A 28 0.59 -19.71 -11.22
CA GLU A 28 1.15 -20.60 -10.19
C GLU A 28 0.75 -20.14 -8.78
N THR A 29 0.79 -18.83 -8.52
CA THR A 29 0.29 -18.25 -7.25
C THR A 29 -1.19 -18.54 -7.05
N PHE A 30 -1.99 -18.42 -8.11
CA PHE A 30 -3.43 -18.71 -8.05
C PHE A 30 -3.68 -20.18 -7.72
N GLU A 31 -3.04 -21.10 -8.42
CA GLU A 31 -3.17 -22.55 -8.17
C GLU A 31 -2.77 -22.90 -6.75
N ARG A 32 -1.68 -22.30 -6.25
CA ARG A 32 -1.16 -22.54 -4.91
C ARG A 32 -2.12 -22.10 -3.81
N PHE A 33 -2.72 -20.92 -3.91
CA PHE A 33 -3.46 -20.33 -2.79
C PHE A 33 -4.99 -20.32 -2.95
N SER A 34 -5.53 -20.55 -4.15
CA SER A 34 -6.99 -20.62 -4.35
C SER A 34 -7.72 -21.71 -3.54
N PRO A 35 -7.12 -22.84 -3.13
CA PRO A 35 -7.79 -23.79 -2.23
C PRO A 35 -8.15 -23.18 -0.86
N PHE A 36 -7.51 -22.10 -0.44
CA PHE A 36 -7.75 -21.46 0.86
C PHE A 36 -8.82 -20.36 0.85
N LEU A 37 -9.38 -20.02 -0.32
CA LEU A 37 -10.39 -18.95 -0.45
C LEU A 37 -11.54 -19.10 0.56
N GLY A 38 -12.14 -20.30 0.62
CA GLY A 38 -13.26 -20.58 1.52
C GLY A 38 -12.87 -20.53 3.01
N ARG A 39 -11.65 -20.97 3.37
CA ARG A 39 -11.13 -20.92 4.75
C ARG A 39 -10.91 -19.48 5.22
N CYS A 40 -10.54 -18.59 4.31
CA CYS A 40 -10.40 -17.16 4.59
C CYS A 40 -11.71 -16.38 4.37
N GLY A 41 -12.85 -17.05 4.13
CA GLY A 41 -14.16 -16.40 3.97
C GLY A 41 -14.35 -15.66 2.66
N ILE A 42 -13.48 -15.85 1.66
CA ILE A 42 -13.63 -15.28 0.32
C ILE A 42 -14.69 -16.08 -0.42
N THR A 43 -15.84 -15.46 -0.67
CA THR A 43 -17.00 -16.11 -1.30
C THR A 43 -17.01 -15.95 -2.81
N ARG A 44 -16.31 -14.94 -3.33
CA ARG A 44 -16.28 -14.63 -4.77
C ARG A 44 -15.00 -13.91 -5.17
N LEU A 45 -14.49 -14.25 -6.36
CA LEU A 45 -13.57 -13.44 -7.14
C LEU A 45 -14.30 -13.00 -8.43
N ALA A 46 -14.53 -11.70 -8.59
CA ALA A 46 -15.30 -11.14 -9.69
C ALA A 46 -14.42 -10.29 -10.61
N ASN A 47 -14.49 -10.54 -11.92
CA ASN A 47 -13.93 -9.61 -12.90
C ASN A 47 -14.91 -8.45 -13.10
N VAL A 48 -14.47 -7.23 -12.82
CA VAL A 48 -15.28 -6.01 -12.95
C VAL A 48 -14.83 -5.12 -14.10
N THR A 49 -13.79 -5.52 -14.84
CA THR A 49 -13.15 -4.76 -15.93
C THR A 49 -14.13 -4.07 -16.87
N ASN A 50 -15.16 -4.80 -17.32
CA ASN A 50 -16.11 -4.33 -18.33
C ASN A 50 -17.18 -3.36 -17.79
N LEU A 51 -17.09 -2.97 -16.52
CA LEU A 51 -17.86 -1.85 -16.00
C LEU A 51 -17.23 -0.50 -16.38
N ASP A 52 -15.94 -0.46 -16.72
CA ASP A 52 -15.26 0.72 -17.27
C ASP A 52 -15.14 0.64 -18.80
N THR A 53 -14.85 1.79 -19.40
CA THR A 53 -14.50 1.90 -20.84
C THR A 53 -13.01 1.78 -21.11
N ILE A 54 -12.14 1.86 -20.08
CA ILE A 54 -10.68 1.76 -20.22
C ILE A 54 -10.23 0.34 -20.60
N GLY A 55 -10.91 -0.69 -20.08
CA GLY A 55 -10.65 -2.09 -20.44
C GLY A 55 -9.43 -2.74 -19.77
N LEU A 56 -8.74 -2.07 -18.83
CA LEU A 56 -7.64 -2.69 -18.08
C LEU A 56 -8.16 -3.68 -17.02
N PRO A 57 -7.50 -4.83 -16.81
CA PRO A 57 -7.96 -5.85 -15.89
C PRO A 57 -8.05 -5.39 -14.44
N VAL A 58 -9.26 -5.51 -13.87
CA VAL A 58 -9.52 -5.29 -12.46
C VAL A 58 -10.48 -6.36 -11.93
N TYR A 59 -10.15 -6.89 -10.77
CA TYR A 59 -10.89 -7.92 -10.06
C TYR A 59 -11.26 -7.45 -8.65
N VAL A 60 -12.24 -8.13 -8.05
CA VAL A 60 -12.70 -7.90 -6.69
C VAL A 60 -12.80 -9.24 -5.98
N ALA A 61 -12.19 -9.33 -4.80
CA ALA A 61 -12.43 -10.42 -3.85
C ALA A 61 -13.47 -9.97 -2.81
N ILE A 62 -14.46 -10.82 -2.56
CA ILE A 62 -15.57 -10.51 -1.64
C ILE A 62 -15.46 -11.40 -0.41
N ARG A 63 -15.31 -10.77 0.76
CA ARG A 63 -15.27 -11.39 2.09
C ARG A 63 -16.31 -10.73 3.00
N PRO A 64 -17.58 -11.17 2.98
CA PRO A 64 -18.70 -10.46 3.61
C PRO A 64 -18.57 -10.21 5.12
N ASN A 65 -17.85 -11.09 5.83
CA ASN A 65 -17.64 -10.99 7.28
C ASN A 65 -16.25 -10.44 7.63
N SER A 66 -15.64 -9.66 6.72
CA SER A 66 -14.40 -8.93 6.98
C SER A 66 -14.58 -7.99 8.17
N ARG A 67 -13.56 -7.88 9.02
CA ARG A 67 -13.52 -6.88 10.11
C ARG A 67 -12.97 -5.53 9.62
N GLY A 68 -12.51 -5.46 8.37
CA GLY A 68 -12.26 -4.23 7.61
C GLY A 68 -13.25 -4.04 6.47
N LEU A 69 -12.74 -3.83 5.25
CA LEU A 69 -13.58 -3.73 4.06
C LEU A 69 -14.04 -5.11 3.60
N SER A 70 -15.31 -5.25 3.19
CA SER A 70 -15.83 -6.51 2.66
C SER A 70 -15.30 -6.85 1.27
N THR A 71 -14.70 -5.88 0.57
CA THR A 71 -14.13 -6.04 -0.75
C THR A 71 -12.67 -5.65 -0.79
N SER A 72 -11.86 -6.52 -1.38
CA SER A 72 -10.45 -6.25 -1.73
C SER A 72 -10.37 -6.12 -3.25
N GLN A 73 -9.63 -5.14 -3.73
CA GLN A 73 -9.51 -4.89 -5.16
C GLN A 73 -8.24 -5.54 -5.69
N GLY A 74 -8.19 -5.82 -6.99
CA GLY A 74 -7.00 -6.36 -7.61
C GLY A 74 -6.82 -5.79 -8.98
N LYS A 75 -5.57 -5.44 -9.31
CA LYS A 75 -5.21 -4.82 -10.58
C LYS A 75 -4.02 -5.53 -11.22
N GLY A 76 -3.87 -5.35 -12.52
CA GLY A 76 -2.72 -5.89 -13.24
C GLY A 76 -2.86 -5.70 -14.74
N ILE A 77 -1.74 -5.85 -15.46
CA ILE A 77 -1.73 -5.78 -16.94
C ILE A 77 -2.47 -6.97 -17.55
N THR A 78 -2.45 -8.13 -16.87
CA THR A 78 -3.17 -9.34 -17.28
C THR A 78 -4.31 -9.66 -16.33
N ARG A 79 -5.30 -10.41 -16.82
CA ARG A 79 -6.43 -10.88 -15.99
C ARG A 79 -5.97 -11.77 -14.83
N ASP A 80 -4.95 -12.60 -15.05
CA ASP A 80 -4.42 -13.46 -13.99
C ASP A 80 -3.69 -12.64 -12.92
N ALA A 81 -2.91 -11.64 -13.31
CA ALA A 81 -2.28 -10.72 -12.36
C ALA A 81 -3.31 -9.97 -11.52
N ALA A 82 -4.37 -9.42 -12.14
CA ALA A 82 -5.43 -8.71 -11.43
C ALA A 82 -6.23 -9.63 -10.49
N ARG A 83 -6.54 -10.85 -10.94
CA ARG A 83 -7.24 -11.87 -10.13
C ARG A 83 -6.43 -12.28 -8.90
N VAL A 84 -5.13 -12.53 -9.08
CA VAL A 84 -4.22 -12.88 -7.98
C VAL A 84 -4.07 -11.70 -7.03
N SER A 85 -3.92 -10.48 -7.54
CA SER A 85 -3.87 -9.27 -6.71
C SER A 85 -5.08 -9.17 -5.78
N ALA A 86 -6.30 -9.37 -6.28
CA ALA A 86 -7.51 -9.30 -5.46
C ALA A 86 -7.56 -10.41 -4.39
N MET A 87 -7.14 -11.63 -4.78
CA MET A 87 -7.09 -12.78 -3.87
C MET A 87 -6.07 -12.54 -2.74
N MET A 88 -4.87 -12.11 -3.09
CA MET A 88 -3.75 -11.90 -2.16
C MET A 88 -4.04 -10.73 -1.20
N GLU A 89 -4.60 -9.61 -1.69
CA GLU A 89 -5.05 -8.49 -0.84
C GLU A 89 -6.15 -8.93 0.15
N SER A 90 -7.03 -9.84 -0.25
CA SER A 90 -8.05 -10.38 0.66
C SER A 90 -7.46 -11.32 1.72
N PHE A 91 -6.45 -12.10 1.37
CA PHE A 91 -5.71 -12.91 2.34
C PHE A 91 -4.93 -12.04 3.32
N GLU A 92 -4.29 -10.97 2.86
CA GLU A 92 -3.63 -9.98 3.71
C GLU A 92 -4.59 -9.48 4.81
N GLY A 93 -5.75 -8.95 4.40
CA GLY A 93 -6.77 -8.48 5.34
C GLY A 93 -7.23 -9.55 6.32
N TRP A 94 -7.40 -10.80 5.87
CA TRP A 94 -7.76 -11.90 6.78
C TRP A 94 -6.69 -12.17 7.84
N HIS A 95 -5.40 -12.17 7.46
CA HIS A 95 -4.31 -12.41 8.41
C HIS A 95 -4.13 -11.22 9.37
N GLY A 96 -4.29 -9.98 8.90
CA GLY A 96 -4.26 -8.78 9.74
C GLY A 96 -5.42 -8.68 10.75
N GLU A 97 -6.52 -9.39 10.52
CA GLU A 97 -7.64 -9.52 11.46
C GLU A 97 -7.50 -10.69 12.44
N ASN A 98 -6.66 -11.67 12.10
CA ASN A 98 -6.48 -12.90 12.85
C ASN A 98 -5.02 -13.05 13.28
N ILE A 99 -4.47 -12.02 13.93
CA ILE A 99 -3.08 -12.01 14.39
C ILE A 99 -2.84 -13.15 15.38
N VAL A 100 -1.83 -13.97 15.11
CA VAL A 100 -1.38 -15.07 16.00
C VAL A 100 -0.21 -14.69 16.89
N VAL A 101 0.49 -13.60 16.55
CA VAL A 101 1.66 -13.15 17.30
C VAL A 101 1.23 -12.37 18.53
N THR A 102 1.76 -12.77 19.70
CA THR A 102 1.37 -12.20 20.98
C THR A 102 2.58 -11.65 21.74
N GLY A 103 2.30 -10.70 22.63
CA GLY A 103 3.26 -10.06 23.51
C GLY A 103 2.57 -9.55 24.78
N PRO A 104 3.29 -8.85 25.67
CA PRO A 104 2.74 -8.40 26.95
C PRO A 104 1.65 -7.33 26.78
N TYR A 105 0.78 -7.21 27.79
CA TYR A 105 -0.11 -6.05 27.96
C TYR A 105 0.45 -5.13 29.07
N ALA A 106 1.26 -4.16 28.65
CA ALA A 106 2.04 -3.35 29.57
C ALA A 106 2.33 -1.95 29.00
N ARG A 107 2.81 -1.05 29.86
CA ARG A 107 3.44 0.20 29.39
C ARG A 107 4.72 -0.13 28.66
N ARG A 108 5.19 0.74 27.75
CA ARG A 108 6.39 0.49 26.93
C ARG A 108 7.58 -0.03 27.74
N ARG A 109 8.07 0.75 28.72
CA ARG A 109 9.24 0.35 29.52
C ARG A 109 9.01 -0.95 30.32
N GLU A 110 7.80 -1.12 30.85
CA GLU A 110 7.42 -2.35 31.57
C GLU A 110 7.40 -3.56 30.62
N ALA A 111 6.97 -3.39 29.37
CA ALA A 111 7.03 -4.43 28.35
C ALA A 111 8.47 -4.80 27.99
N GLU A 112 9.36 -3.81 27.88
CA GLU A 112 10.80 -4.02 27.66
C GLU A 112 11.43 -4.77 28.83
N ASP A 113 11.17 -4.35 30.07
CA ASP A 113 11.71 -4.98 31.28
C ASP A 113 11.22 -6.44 31.44
N LEU A 114 9.95 -6.72 31.13
CA LEU A 114 9.35 -8.06 31.26
C LEU A 114 9.84 -9.03 30.20
N SER A 115 10.13 -8.55 28.98
CA SER A 115 10.48 -9.40 27.84
C SER A 115 11.98 -9.45 27.54
N GLY A 116 12.74 -8.45 27.98
CA GLY A 116 14.13 -8.22 27.54
C GLY A 116 14.24 -7.75 26.08
N ILE A 117 13.12 -7.37 25.45
CA ILE A 117 13.04 -6.98 24.03
C ILE A 117 12.78 -5.48 23.95
N ARG A 118 13.51 -4.75 23.08
CA ARG A 118 13.28 -3.31 22.86
C ARG A 118 11.91 -3.08 22.23
N ALA A 119 11.27 -1.96 22.54
CA ALA A 119 9.97 -1.59 21.98
C ALA A 119 10.06 -0.36 21.07
N VAL A 120 9.32 -0.39 19.97
CA VAL A 120 9.13 0.77 19.09
C VAL A 120 8.53 1.93 19.89
N ASP A 121 9.07 3.14 19.67
CA ASP A 121 8.49 4.34 20.26
C ASP A 121 7.13 4.65 19.62
N VAL A 122 6.07 4.68 20.44
CA VAL A 122 4.72 5.04 20.00
C VAL A 122 4.68 6.45 19.42
N ALA A 123 5.55 7.36 19.86
CA ALA A 123 5.64 8.71 19.31
C ALA A 123 6.03 8.74 17.82
N GLY A 124 6.80 7.73 17.38
CA GLY A 124 7.24 7.55 16.00
C GLY A 124 6.23 6.82 15.10
N LEU A 125 5.05 6.47 15.62
CA LEU A 125 3.99 5.78 14.90
C LEU A 125 2.85 6.71 14.47
N TYR A 126 2.09 6.27 13.47
CA TYR A 126 0.88 6.96 13.04
C TYR A 126 -0.22 6.88 14.11
N ARG A 127 -0.59 8.04 14.67
CA ARG A 127 -1.42 8.13 15.90
C ARG A 127 -2.30 9.38 15.96
N ARG A 128 -3.32 9.35 16.82
CA ARG A 128 -4.20 10.47 17.18
C ARG A 128 -3.60 11.31 18.34
N GLY A 129 -3.80 12.63 18.27
CA GLY A 129 -3.50 13.59 19.34
C GLY A 129 -2.01 13.91 19.56
N GLU A 130 -1.65 15.14 19.90
CA GLU A 130 -0.27 15.63 19.80
C GLU A 130 0.70 15.14 20.90
N SER A 131 0.23 14.76 22.09
CA SER A 131 1.10 14.48 23.24
C SER A 131 1.57 13.02 23.36
N SER A 132 2.86 12.76 23.10
CA SER A 132 3.53 11.47 23.33
C SER A 132 3.59 11.07 24.81
N ALA A 133 3.57 12.05 25.73
CA ALA A 133 3.68 11.81 27.17
C ALA A 133 2.49 11.01 27.73
N TRP A 134 1.33 11.10 27.07
CA TRP A 134 0.15 10.31 27.45
C TRP A 134 0.29 8.84 27.02
N SER A 135 0.83 8.58 25.83
CA SER A 135 1.02 7.21 25.32
C SER A 135 2.05 6.41 26.12
N GLU A 136 3.12 7.02 26.63
CA GLU A 136 4.14 6.32 27.42
C GLU A 136 3.61 5.75 28.74
N ARG A 137 2.59 6.41 29.32
CA ARG A 137 1.96 6.00 30.59
C ARG A 137 0.87 4.96 30.40
N ARG A 138 0.49 4.68 29.15
CA ARG A 138 -0.63 3.82 28.82
C ARG A 138 -0.18 2.38 28.64
N ARG A 139 -0.98 1.44 29.17
CA ARG A 139 -0.81 0.02 28.85
C ARG A 139 -1.36 -0.22 27.44
N LEU A 140 -0.56 -0.90 26.62
CA LEU A 140 -0.94 -1.30 25.27
C LEU A 140 -0.71 -2.81 25.12
N PRO A 141 -1.50 -3.49 24.30
CA PRO A 141 -1.15 -4.83 23.83
C PRO A 141 0.04 -4.71 22.85
N TRP A 142 1.06 -5.54 23.06
CA TRP A 142 2.24 -5.60 22.20
C TRP A 142 2.27 -6.92 21.41
N CYS A 143 2.93 -6.90 20.26
CA CYS A 143 3.30 -8.05 19.46
C CYS A 143 4.82 -8.07 19.29
N VAL A 144 5.38 -9.26 19.09
CA VAL A 144 6.79 -9.42 18.72
C VAL A 144 6.92 -9.33 17.20
N GLY A 145 7.85 -8.54 16.72
CA GLY A 145 8.30 -8.52 15.33
C GLY A 145 9.82 -8.69 15.24
N ARG A 146 10.33 -8.68 14.02
CA ARG A 146 11.76 -8.74 13.70
C ARG A 146 12.18 -7.42 13.08
N ASP A 147 13.16 -6.76 13.67
CA ASP A 147 13.76 -5.57 13.06
C ASP A 147 14.70 -6.00 11.93
N LEU A 148 14.30 -5.71 10.69
CA LEU A 148 15.03 -6.08 9.47
C LEU A 148 16.41 -5.43 9.38
N LEU A 149 16.65 -4.32 10.09
CA LEU A 149 17.96 -3.66 10.09
C LEU A 149 19.02 -4.41 10.91
N THR A 150 18.59 -5.06 11.99
CA THR A 150 19.48 -5.67 13.00
C THR A 150 19.27 -7.17 13.17
N ASP A 151 18.23 -7.72 12.52
CA ASP A 151 17.74 -9.09 12.68
C ASP A 151 17.40 -9.46 14.12
N SER A 152 17.03 -8.48 14.94
CA SER A 152 16.69 -8.67 16.36
C SER A 152 15.18 -8.61 16.61
N ALA A 153 14.72 -9.29 17.67
CA ALA A 153 13.34 -9.17 18.10
C ALA A 153 13.05 -7.73 18.58
N VAL A 154 11.85 -7.24 18.28
CA VAL A 154 11.37 -5.91 18.69
C VAL A 154 9.88 -5.96 19.01
N LEU A 155 9.45 -5.27 20.05
CA LEU A 155 8.04 -5.12 20.39
C LEU A 155 7.41 -3.98 19.60
N VAL A 156 6.28 -4.26 18.96
CA VAL A 156 5.45 -3.29 18.25
C VAL A 156 4.04 -3.31 18.83
N PRO A 157 3.35 -2.16 18.97
CA PRO A 157 1.99 -2.17 19.48
C PRO A 157 1.06 -2.98 18.55
N TYR A 158 0.19 -3.80 19.13
CA TYR A 158 -0.78 -4.64 18.39
C TYR A 158 -1.62 -3.81 17.41
N ASP A 159 -2.04 -2.61 17.79
CA ASP A 159 -2.85 -1.73 16.95
C ASP A 159 -2.09 -1.12 15.76
N ALA A 160 -0.75 -1.15 15.77
CA ALA A 160 0.02 -0.79 14.58
C ALA A 160 0.06 -1.95 13.55
N VAL A 161 -0.33 -3.15 13.97
CA VAL A 161 -0.31 -4.38 13.17
C VAL A 161 -1.71 -4.78 12.71
N SER A 162 -2.69 -4.69 13.60
CA SER A 162 -4.06 -5.13 13.38
C SER A 162 -4.79 -4.34 12.30
N THR A 163 -5.51 -5.08 11.46
CA THR A 163 -6.52 -4.55 10.53
C THR A 163 -7.93 -4.96 10.92
N ASP A 164 -8.14 -5.32 12.19
CA ASP A 164 -9.48 -5.36 12.76
C ASP A 164 -9.96 -3.91 12.96
N PHE A 165 -10.92 -3.46 12.16
CA PHE A 165 -11.48 -2.11 12.26
C PHE A 165 -12.82 -2.08 13.01
N THR A 166 -13.21 -3.19 13.65
CA THR A 166 -14.39 -3.21 14.52
C THR A 166 -14.15 -2.41 15.79
N GLU A 167 -15.25 -1.94 16.43
CA GLU A 167 -15.15 -1.14 17.65
C GLU A 167 -14.36 -1.87 18.72
N THR A 168 -13.29 -1.23 19.18
CA THR A 168 -12.46 -1.74 20.27
C THR A 168 -13.05 -1.36 21.61
N VAL A 169 -13.14 -2.32 22.52
CA VAL A 169 -13.50 -2.07 23.92
C VAL A 169 -12.51 -1.10 24.61
N MET A 170 -11.26 -1.08 24.14
CA MET A 170 -10.19 -0.22 24.68
C MET A 170 -9.83 0.84 23.65
N PRO A 171 -9.98 2.15 23.95
CA PRO A 171 -9.50 3.21 23.07
C PRO A 171 -8.01 3.01 22.77
N THR A 172 -7.48 3.48 21.65
CA THR A 172 -6.04 3.44 21.35
C THR A 172 -5.64 4.71 20.61
N PRO A 173 -4.48 5.32 20.91
CA PRO A 173 -4.03 6.45 20.12
C PRO A 173 -3.53 6.00 18.74
N ILE A 174 -3.22 4.71 18.57
CA ILE A 174 -2.62 4.21 17.33
C ILE A 174 -3.70 4.05 16.27
N ILE A 175 -3.47 4.64 15.10
CA ILE A 175 -4.41 4.52 13.99
C ILE A 175 -4.11 3.20 13.28
N ARG A 176 -5.06 2.27 13.35
CA ARG A 176 -5.01 1.04 12.54
C ARG A 176 -5.08 1.42 11.07
N THR A 177 -4.23 0.80 10.26
CA THR A 177 -4.20 1.00 8.81
C THR A 177 -3.76 -0.29 8.14
N THR A 178 -4.06 -0.45 6.86
CA THR A 178 -3.51 -1.54 6.05
C THR A 178 -2.08 -1.27 5.60
N ASN A 179 -1.57 -0.03 5.67
CA ASN A 179 -0.24 0.36 5.19
C ASN A 179 0.88 -0.62 5.62
N GLY A 180 1.61 -1.17 4.66
CA GLY A 180 2.70 -2.11 4.91
C GLY A 180 2.25 -3.54 5.19
N LEU A 181 0.95 -3.83 5.12
CA LEU A 181 0.43 -5.19 5.13
C LEU A 181 0.56 -5.75 3.72
N ALA A 182 1.30 -6.82 3.57
CA ALA A 182 1.52 -7.42 2.27
C ALA A 182 1.67 -8.93 2.37
N SER A 183 1.36 -9.59 1.27
CA SER A 183 1.53 -11.02 1.06
C SER A 183 2.43 -11.29 -0.13
N GLY A 184 2.88 -12.53 -0.24
CA GLY A 184 3.73 -12.95 -1.34
C GLY A 184 3.83 -14.46 -1.42
N ASN A 185 4.55 -14.94 -2.43
CA ASN A 185 4.84 -16.37 -2.56
C ASN A 185 5.93 -16.86 -1.61
N LEU A 186 6.72 -15.92 -1.05
CA LEU A 186 7.71 -16.09 0.03
C LEU A 186 7.49 -15.01 1.09
N GLN A 187 8.01 -15.26 2.30
CA GLN A 187 8.04 -14.23 3.35
C GLN A 187 8.80 -12.98 2.88
N LEU A 188 9.94 -13.18 2.25
CA LEU A 188 10.76 -12.11 1.67
C LEU A 188 9.99 -11.26 0.65
N GLU A 189 9.14 -11.89 -0.17
CA GLU A 189 8.33 -11.18 -1.16
C GLU A 189 7.26 -10.31 -0.47
N ALA A 190 6.67 -10.80 0.63
CA ALA A 190 5.75 -10.04 1.46
C ALA A 190 6.46 -8.87 2.18
N GLU A 191 7.63 -9.11 2.77
CA GLU A 191 8.45 -8.09 3.43
C GLU A 191 8.84 -6.96 2.48
N LEU A 192 9.38 -7.31 1.31
CA LEU A 192 9.77 -6.35 0.29
C LEU A 192 8.57 -5.54 -0.23
N HIS A 193 7.43 -6.20 -0.45
CA HIS A 193 6.23 -5.52 -0.93
C HIS A 193 5.64 -4.57 0.12
N GLY A 194 5.57 -4.99 1.38
CA GLY A 194 5.14 -4.14 2.49
C GLY A 194 6.07 -2.94 2.68
N LEU A 195 7.38 -3.12 2.50
CA LEU A 195 8.34 -2.02 2.58
C LEU A 195 8.17 -1.02 1.44
N TYR A 196 7.95 -1.48 0.20
CA TYR A 196 7.62 -0.57 -0.91
C TYR A 196 6.39 0.27 -0.61
N GLU A 197 5.32 -0.34 -0.08
CA GLU A 197 4.10 0.40 0.24
C GLU A 197 4.36 1.45 1.32
N VAL A 198 5.06 1.12 2.40
CA VAL A 198 5.35 2.10 3.47
C VAL A 198 6.13 3.30 2.93
N LEU A 199 7.13 3.08 2.07
CA LEU A 199 7.94 4.14 1.47
C LEU A 199 7.15 4.97 0.43
N GLU A 200 6.25 4.32 -0.30
CA GLU A 200 5.30 4.99 -1.19
C GLU A 200 4.41 5.95 -0.40
N ARG A 201 3.76 5.44 0.67
CA ARG A 201 2.84 6.22 1.49
C ARG A 201 3.54 7.37 2.22
N ASP A 202 4.78 7.20 2.67
CA ASP A 202 5.58 8.28 3.25
C ASP A 202 5.86 9.39 2.21
N SER A 203 6.29 9.00 1.01
CA SER A 203 6.58 9.95 -0.08
C SER A 203 5.33 10.71 -0.50
N VAL A 204 4.21 10.01 -0.69
CA VAL A 204 2.90 10.62 -1.02
C VAL A 204 2.42 11.53 0.12
N GLY A 205 2.53 11.09 1.37
CA GLY A 205 2.13 11.87 2.54
C GLY A 205 2.92 13.17 2.68
N ARG A 206 4.24 13.13 2.48
CA ARG A 206 5.10 14.32 2.48
C ARG A 206 4.80 15.26 1.32
N TRP A 207 4.65 14.71 0.11
CA TRP A 207 4.33 15.47 -1.09
C TRP A 207 2.99 16.20 -0.97
N THR A 208 1.95 15.53 -0.50
CA THR A 208 0.60 16.11 -0.35
C THR A 208 0.59 17.35 0.57
N LYS A 209 1.39 17.35 1.65
CA LYS A 209 1.47 18.49 2.59
C LYS A 209 2.12 19.73 1.99
N GLN A 210 2.87 19.59 0.91
CA GLN A 210 3.58 20.71 0.29
C GLN A 210 2.68 21.54 -0.65
N ASN A 211 1.40 21.16 -0.82
CA ASN A 211 0.48 21.73 -1.81
C ASN A 211 1.16 21.89 -3.18
N PRO A 212 1.60 20.77 -3.75
CA PRO A 212 2.54 20.77 -4.85
C PRO A 212 1.88 21.27 -6.14
N ASP A 213 2.63 21.98 -6.97
CA ASP A 213 2.21 22.43 -8.29
C ASP A 213 2.28 21.28 -9.32
N TRP A 214 2.02 21.58 -10.60
CA TRP A 214 2.08 20.60 -11.70
C TRP A 214 3.48 20.43 -12.31
N SER A 215 4.54 20.56 -11.51
CA SER A 215 5.91 20.22 -11.90
C SER A 215 6.15 18.70 -11.89
N ASP A 216 7.31 18.29 -12.42
CA ASP A 216 7.82 16.90 -12.43
C ASP A 216 6.96 15.89 -13.19
N VAL A 217 6.22 16.37 -14.20
CA VAL A 217 5.42 15.50 -15.06
C VAL A 217 6.32 14.79 -16.07
N VAL A 218 6.16 13.48 -16.13
CA VAL A 218 6.90 12.57 -17.00
C VAL A 218 6.41 12.74 -18.43
N ASP A 219 7.35 12.88 -19.38
CA ASP A 219 7.05 12.83 -20.81
C ASP A 219 6.63 11.39 -21.20
N PRO A 220 5.36 11.16 -21.57
CA PRO A 220 4.88 9.81 -21.90
C PRO A 220 5.59 9.16 -23.09
N SER A 221 6.22 9.94 -23.97
CA SER A 221 6.97 9.40 -25.11
C SER A 221 8.23 8.64 -24.66
N THR A 222 8.76 8.96 -23.48
CA THR A 222 10.00 8.40 -22.92
C THR A 222 9.78 7.14 -22.08
N LEU A 223 8.52 6.79 -21.79
CA LEU A 223 8.15 5.55 -21.08
C LEU A 223 8.46 4.30 -21.90
N ASP A 224 8.41 3.13 -21.27
CA ASP A 224 8.44 1.84 -21.99
C ASP A 224 7.10 1.55 -22.69
N ASP A 225 7.09 0.54 -23.57
CA ASP A 225 5.93 0.17 -24.39
C ASP A 225 4.69 -0.18 -23.54
N GLU A 226 4.87 -0.97 -22.47
CA GLU A 226 3.76 -1.43 -21.62
C GLU A 226 3.05 -0.26 -20.95
N ASN A 227 3.81 0.70 -20.40
CA ASN A 227 3.23 1.90 -19.78
C ASN A 227 2.61 2.85 -20.81
N ARG A 228 3.15 2.92 -22.04
CA ARG A 228 2.52 3.68 -23.14
C ARG A 228 1.20 3.08 -23.58
N GLU A 229 1.09 1.76 -23.62
CA GLU A 229 -0.16 1.05 -23.95
C GLU A 229 -1.25 1.33 -22.91
N ILE A 230 -0.89 1.34 -21.61
CA ILE A 230 -1.83 1.72 -20.55
C ILE A 230 -2.32 3.17 -20.73
N ILE A 231 -1.41 4.10 -21.01
CA ILE A 231 -1.76 5.51 -21.27
C ILE A 231 -2.65 5.64 -22.52
N ALA A 232 -2.37 4.87 -23.57
CA ALA A 232 -3.18 4.86 -24.78
C ALA A 232 -4.61 4.39 -24.50
N ALA A 233 -4.79 3.28 -23.77
CA ALA A 233 -6.11 2.78 -23.38
C ALA A 233 -6.91 3.81 -22.56
N VAL A 234 -6.26 4.51 -21.63
CA VAL A 234 -6.90 5.60 -20.85
C VAL A 234 -7.34 6.75 -21.76
N ARG A 235 -6.52 7.14 -22.74
CA ARG A 235 -6.84 8.21 -23.69
C ARG A 235 -7.95 7.83 -24.67
N GLU A 236 -7.93 6.60 -25.17
CA GLU A 236 -8.99 6.05 -26.05
C GLU A 236 -10.36 6.01 -25.36
N ALA A 237 -10.37 5.78 -24.04
CA ALA A 237 -11.56 5.86 -23.20
C ALA A 237 -12.06 7.31 -22.94
N GLY A 238 -11.41 8.32 -23.52
CA GLY A 238 -11.83 9.71 -23.42
C GLY A 238 -11.32 10.46 -22.20
N LEU A 239 -10.30 9.92 -21.54
CA LEU A 239 -9.70 10.51 -20.34
C LEU A 239 -8.36 11.16 -20.67
N VAL A 240 -7.93 12.09 -19.83
CA VAL A 240 -6.57 12.63 -19.81
C VAL A 240 -5.82 12.02 -18.63
N VAL A 241 -4.51 11.82 -18.82
CA VAL A 241 -3.64 11.21 -17.82
C VAL A 241 -2.30 11.95 -17.73
N ALA A 242 -1.85 12.17 -16.51
CA ALA A 242 -0.49 12.62 -16.19
C ALA A 242 0.16 11.60 -15.24
N VAL A 243 1.47 11.38 -15.43
CA VAL A 243 2.32 10.64 -14.48
C VAL A 243 3.35 11.62 -13.95
N ARG A 244 3.50 11.67 -12.63
CA ARG A 244 4.45 12.54 -11.95
C ARG A 244 5.45 11.72 -11.16
N GLN A 245 6.72 12.10 -11.22
CA GLN A 245 7.72 11.59 -10.29
C GLN A 245 7.62 12.33 -8.96
N LEU A 246 7.49 11.58 -7.85
CA LEU A 246 7.42 12.16 -6.52
C LEU A 246 8.82 12.22 -5.88
N PRO A 247 9.09 13.24 -5.05
CA PRO A 247 10.33 13.28 -4.28
C PRO A 247 10.35 12.12 -3.27
N SER A 248 11.45 11.37 -3.28
CA SER A 248 11.72 10.28 -2.35
C SER A 248 13.07 10.50 -1.69
N TRP A 249 13.08 10.71 -0.38
CA TRP A 249 14.30 11.01 0.36
C TRP A 249 15.26 9.81 0.40
N CYS A 250 14.73 8.59 0.29
CA CYS A 250 15.52 7.36 0.20
C CYS A 250 15.90 7.00 -1.25
N GLY A 251 15.61 7.85 -2.23
CA GLY A 251 15.96 7.62 -3.64
C GLY A 251 15.20 6.49 -4.34
N LEU A 252 14.18 5.91 -3.70
CA LEU A 252 13.26 4.96 -4.31
C LEU A 252 12.41 5.67 -5.38
N PRO A 253 12.29 5.15 -6.62
CA PRO A 253 11.34 5.68 -7.58
C PRO A 253 9.90 5.55 -7.07
N VAL A 254 9.24 6.70 -6.92
CA VAL A 254 7.82 6.81 -6.54
C VAL A 254 7.11 7.68 -7.56
N PHE A 255 5.95 7.22 -8.03
CA PHE A 255 5.15 7.94 -9.02
C PHE A 255 3.71 8.10 -8.57
N ALA A 256 3.09 9.18 -9.01
CA ALA A 256 1.65 9.39 -8.94
C ALA A 256 1.08 9.44 -10.36
N ALA A 257 0.00 8.71 -10.61
CA ALA A 257 -0.78 8.84 -11.83
C ALA A 257 -2.10 9.53 -11.50
N MET A 258 -2.51 10.47 -12.37
CA MET A 258 -3.75 11.23 -12.22
C MET A 258 -4.57 11.10 -13.49
N ILE A 259 -5.83 10.70 -13.36
CA ILE A 259 -6.77 10.51 -14.45
C ILE A 259 -7.96 11.44 -14.25
N ALA A 260 -8.32 12.18 -15.30
CA ALA A 260 -9.49 13.04 -15.32
C ALA A 260 -10.21 12.95 -16.68
N PRO A 261 -11.49 13.33 -16.79
CA PRO A 261 -12.19 13.30 -18.07
C PRO A 261 -11.64 14.34 -19.03
N SER A 262 -11.59 14.02 -20.32
CA SER A 262 -11.26 15.03 -21.33
C SER A 262 -12.35 16.08 -21.41
N LEU A 263 -11.97 17.36 -21.44
CA LEU A 263 -12.92 18.46 -21.66
C LEU A 263 -13.61 18.38 -23.03
N ALA A 264 -13.04 17.63 -23.97
CA ALA A 264 -13.65 17.36 -25.27
C ALA A 264 -14.80 16.33 -25.20
N GLN A 265 -15.00 15.65 -24.07
CA GLN A 265 -16.02 14.62 -23.87
C GLN A 265 -16.97 14.97 -22.70
N PRO A 266 -17.91 15.91 -22.91
CA PRO A 266 -18.77 16.43 -21.83
C PRO A 266 -19.78 15.40 -21.28
N SER A 267 -19.95 14.25 -21.94
CA SER A 267 -20.86 13.17 -21.52
C SER A 267 -20.28 12.24 -20.46
N LEU A 268 -18.96 12.31 -20.18
CA LEU A 268 -18.35 11.47 -19.15
C LEU A 268 -18.64 12.02 -17.74
N PRO A 269 -18.85 11.16 -16.74
CA PRO A 269 -18.91 11.60 -15.34
C PRO A 269 -17.65 12.38 -14.99
N ARG A 270 -17.81 13.61 -14.47
CA ARG A 270 -16.69 14.47 -14.10
C ARG A 270 -16.09 14.03 -12.78
N ALA A 271 -15.29 12.97 -12.84
CA ALA A 271 -14.67 12.31 -11.71
C ALA A 271 -13.17 12.14 -11.92
N THR A 272 -12.38 12.51 -10.90
CA THR A 272 -10.93 12.39 -10.92
C THR A 272 -10.44 11.25 -10.06
N PHE A 273 -9.38 10.60 -10.51
CA PHE A 273 -8.80 9.44 -9.84
C PHE A 273 -7.29 9.57 -9.81
N SER A 274 -6.69 9.03 -8.76
CA SER A 274 -5.25 8.97 -8.62
C SER A 274 -4.83 7.59 -8.19
N GLY A 275 -3.60 7.22 -8.52
CA GLY A 275 -2.96 6.00 -8.08
C GLY A 275 -1.48 6.28 -7.84
N TYR A 276 -0.86 5.45 -7.01
CA TYR A 276 0.51 5.62 -6.57
C TYR A 276 1.29 4.33 -6.81
N GLY A 277 2.60 4.46 -6.95
CA GLY A 277 3.43 3.32 -7.23
C GLY A 277 4.88 3.57 -6.85
N ALA A 278 5.42 2.71 -5.99
CA ALA A 278 6.83 2.65 -5.68
C ALA A 278 7.43 1.29 -6.01
N HIS A 279 8.64 1.29 -6.59
CA HIS A 279 9.41 0.09 -6.89
C HIS A 279 10.85 0.45 -7.27
N LEU A 280 11.82 -0.45 -7.06
CA LEU A 280 13.21 -0.21 -7.49
C LEU A 280 13.35 -0.13 -9.02
N ASP A 281 12.54 -0.90 -9.75
CA ASP A 281 12.33 -0.73 -11.19
C ASP A 281 11.28 0.37 -11.43
N PRO A 282 11.67 1.53 -12.02
CA PRO A 282 10.75 2.64 -12.26
C PRO A 282 9.61 2.27 -13.23
N LYS A 283 9.77 1.30 -14.12
CA LYS A 283 8.71 0.85 -15.04
C LYS A 283 7.58 0.19 -14.27
N VAL A 284 7.94 -0.66 -13.30
CA VAL A 284 6.98 -1.27 -12.38
C VAL A 284 6.31 -0.21 -11.51
N ALA A 285 7.06 0.78 -11.02
CA ALA A 285 6.50 1.87 -10.22
C ALA A 285 5.44 2.69 -11.00
N VAL A 286 5.71 3.04 -12.26
CA VAL A 286 4.74 3.73 -13.13
C VAL A 286 3.53 2.84 -13.43
N SER A 287 3.74 1.57 -13.77
CA SER A 287 2.67 0.62 -14.06
C SER A 287 1.73 0.46 -12.86
N ARG A 288 2.28 0.38 -11.64
CA ARG A 288 1.51 0.37 -10.39
C ARG A 288 0.66 1.62 -10.23
N ALA A 289 1.25 2.81 -10.40
CA ALA A 289 0.53 4.07 -10.27
C ALA A 289 -0.64 4.18 -11.27
N LEU A 290 -0.39 3.85 -12.54
CA LEU A 290 -1.42 3.87 -13.59
C LEU A 290 -2.54 2.84 -13.31
N THR A 291 -2.18 1.60 -12.98
CA THR A 291 -3.17 0.54 -12.71
C THR A 291 -3.98 0.80 -11.44
N GLU A 292 -3.39 1.44 -10.41
CA GLU A 292 -4.12 1.86 -9.21
C GLU A 292 -5.08 3.02 -9.47
N ALA A 293 -4.73 3.96 -10.37
CA ALA A 293 -5.65 5.03 -10.77
C ALA A 293 -6.89 4.47 -11.49
N VAL A 294 -6.70 3.48 -12.37
CA VAL A 294 -7.79 2.79 -13.07
C VAL A 294 -8.62 1.92 -12.12
N GLN A 295 -7.99 1.21 -11.19
CA GLN A 295 -8.68 0.48 -10.13
C GLN A 295 -9.55 1.42 -9.28
N SER A 296 -9.01 2.58 -8.88
CA SER A 296 -9.72 3.57 -8.06
C SER A 296 -10.99 4.07 -8.76
N ARG A 297 -10.89 4.30 -10.08
CA ARG A 297 -12.05 4.62 -10.92
C ARG A 297 -13.10 3.51 -10.90
N LEU A 298 -12.67 2.27 -11.08
CA LEU A 298 -13.59 1.15 -11.19
C LEU A 298 -14.22 0.75 -9.86
N ALA A 299 -13.52 0.96 -8.74
CA ALA A 299 -14.09 0.82 -7.41
C ALA A 299 -15.29 1.77 -7.20
N LEU A 300 -15.20 3.01 -7.70
CA LEU A 300 -16.33 3.94 -7.69
C LEU A 300 -17.46 3.47 -8.63
N ILE A 301 -17.14 3.11 -9.87
CA ILE A 301 -18.15 2.70 -10.88
C ILE A 301 -18.92 1.46 -10.41
N SER A 302 -18.23 0.49 -9.84
CA SER A 302 -18.84 -0.75 -9.35
C SER A 302 -19.65 -0.56 -8.07
N GLY A 303 -19.44 0.53 -7.33
CA GLY A 303 -20.15 0.83 -6.08
C GLY A 303 -19.97 -0.25 -5.00
N ASN A 304 -18.85 -0.97 -5.01
CA ASN A 304 -18.62 -2.18 -4.22
C ASN A 304 -17.87 -1.95 -2.89
N ARG A 305 -17.51 -0.69 -2.59
CA ARG A 305 -16.77 -0.32 -1.38
C ARG A 305 -17.71 0.21 -0.30
N ASP A 306 -17.62 -0.37 0.88
CA ASP A 306 -18.47 -0.04 2.04
C ASP A 306 -18.04 1.27 2.74
N ASP A 307 -16.91 1.84 2.35
CA ASP A 307 -16.36 3.07 2.93
C ASP A 307 -16.46 4.29 2.00
N LEU A 308 -17.10 4.14 0.83
CA LEU A 308 -17.48 5.25 -0.03
C LEU A 308 -18.82 5.82 0.42
N TRP A 309 -18.76 6.92 1.16
CA TRP A 309 -19.95 7.60 1.67
C TRP A 309 -20.54 8.56 0.64
N PRO A 310 -21.82 8.96 0.74
CA PRO A 310 -22.45 9.89 -0.21
C PRO A 310 -21.66 11.21 -0.41
N SER A 311 -20.95 11.68 0.61
CA SER A 311 -20.07 12.85 0.51
C SER A 311 -18.88 12.64 -0.43
N GLU A 312 -18.31 11.44 -0.46
CA GLU A 312 -17.21 11.10 -1.37
C GLU A 312 -17.71 11.03 -2.81
N TYR A 313 -18.88 10.44 -3.05
CA TYR A 313 -19.50 10.49 -4.37
C TYR A 313 -19.74 11.94 -4.83
N ALA A 314 -20.26 12.80 -3.95
CA ALA A 314 -20.49 14.21 -4.28
C ALA A 314 -19.19 14.98 -4.57
N ARG A 315 -18.10 14.70 -3.84
CA ARG A 315 -16.78 15.32 -4.05
C ARG A 315 -16.15 14.86 -5.35
N VAL A 316 -16.18 13.56 -5.61
CA VAL A 316 -15.65 12.99 -6.85
C VAL A 316 -16.43 13.53 -8.05
N LEU A 317 -17.74 13.78 -7.91
CA LEU A 317 -18.56 14.40 -8.95
C LEU A 317 -18.50 15.94 -8.99
N ASP A 318 -17.58 16.58 -8.25
CA ASP A 318 -17.38 18.03 -8.36
C ASP A 318 -16.80 18.38 -9.73
N HIS A 319 -17.70 18.82 -10.61
CA HIS A 319 -17.38 19.25 -11.96
C HIS A 319 -16.26 20.30 -12.01
N ARG A 320 -16.13 21.17 -10.99
CA ARG A 320 -15.11 22.22 -10.98
C ARG A 320 -13.72 21.64 -10.74
N ALA A 321 -13.59 20.77 -9.73
CA ALA A 321 -12.33 20.11 -9.41
C ALA A 321 -11.85 19.23 -10.58
N ALA A 322 -12.78 18.51 -11.21
CA ALA A 322 -12.49 17.72 -12.39
C ALA A 322 -12.00 18.58 -13.56
N ASP A 323 -12.63 19.71 -13.83
CA ASP A 323 -12.23 20.61 -14.91
C ASP A 323 -10.87 21.28 -14.65
N GLU A 324 -10.58 21.58 -13.39
CA GLU A 324 -9.28 22.09 -12.96
C GLU A 324 -8.18 21.05 -13.15
N TRP A 325 -8.43 19.79 -12.81
CA TRP A 325 -7.50 18.69 -13.07
C TRP A 325 -7.30 18.48 -14.56
N SER A 326 -8.37 18.44 -15.36
CA SER A 326 -8.25 18.25 -16.81
C SER A 326 -7.46 19.38 -17.48
N ARG A 327 -7.70 20.63 -17.07
CA ARG A 327 -6.90 21.79 -17.55
C ARG A 327 -5.45 21.68 -17.12
N SER A 328 -5.22 21.33 -15.85
CA SER A 328 -3.87 21.27 -15.32
C SER A 328 -3.05 20.13 -15.93
N ILE A 329 -3.64 18.94 -16.10
CA ILE A 329 -3.01 17.81 -16.81
C ILE A 329 -2.65 18.22 -18.24
N ALA A 330 -3.56 18.88 -18.95
CA ALA A 330 -3.32 19.30 -20.33
C ALA A 330 -2.26 20.40 -20.47
N ALA A 331 -2.10 21.25 -19.44
CA ALA A 331 -1.16 22.38 -19.43
C ALA A 331 0.16 22.07 -18.70
N ALA A 332 0.29 20.91 -18.06
CA ALA A 332 1.44 20.60 -17.24
C ALA A 332 2.72 20.51 -18.10
N PRO A 333 3.82 21.17 -17.69
CA PRO A 333 5.09 21.05 -18.39
C PRO A 333 5.64 19.63 -18.27
N LEU A 334 5.92 19.00 -19.40
CA LEU A 334 6.65 17.73 -19.45
C LEU A 334 8.12 18.01 -19.13
N SER A 335 8.53 17.76 -17.89
CA SER A 335 9.84 18.16 -17.37
C SER A 335 10.70 16.98 -16.93
N VAL A 336 10.13 15.78 -16.84
CA VAL A 336 10.86 14.56 -16.47
C VAL A 336 11.00 13.66 -17.69
N ASN A 337 12.23 13.40 -18.11
CA ASN A 337 12.54 12.35 -19.07
C ASN A 337 12.70 11.02 -18.32
N PHE A 338 11.82 10.06 -18.60
CA PHE A 338 11.80 8.79 -17.90
C PHE A 338 13.09 7.98 -18.08
N THR A 339 13.80 8.14 -19.19
CA THR A 339 15.07 7.44 -19.42
C THR A 339 16.17 7.85 -18.45
N ASP A 340 16.03 9.01 -17.80
CA ASP A 340 16.97 9.52 -16.82
C ASP A 340 16.69 8.96 -15.41
N VAL A 341 15.54 8.32 -15.20
CA VAL A 341 15.19 7.67 -13.93
C VAL A 341 15.93 6.34 -13.84
N ARG A 342 16.84 6.27 -12.87
CA ARG A 342 17.69 5.09 -12.67
C ARG A 342 16.88 3.88 -12.20
N ASP A 343 17.03 2.77 -12.91
CA ASP A 343 16.63 1.44 -12.42
C ASP A 343 17.62 0.97 -11.34
N LEU A 344 17.06 0.67 -10.16
CA LEU A 344 17.79 0.22 -8.99
C LEU A 344 17.53 -1.27 -8.69
N SER A 345 16.68 -1.93 -9.48
CA SER A 345 16.33 -3.31 -9.27
C SER A 345 17.49 -4.25 -9.58
N THR A 346 17.58 -5.32 -8.82
CA THR A 346 18.65 -6.32 -8.92
C THR A 346 18.14 -7.63 -9.53
N SER A 347 18.90 -8.71 -9.45
CA SER A 347 18.50 -10.01 -10.01
C SER A 347 17.64 -10.84 -9.04
N THR A 348 17.71 -10.54 -7.74
CA THR A 348 17.06 -11.32 -6.67
C THR A 348 16.21 -10.44 -5.76
N LEU A 349 15.28 -11.06 -5.04
CA LEU A 349 14.46 -10.35 -4.05
C LEU A 349 15.29 -9.97 -2.81
N ASP A 350 16.28 -10.80 -2.45
CA ASP A 350 17.14 -10.58 -1.28
C ASP A 350 17.99 -9.32 -1.47
N GLU A 351 18.66 -9.20 -2.63
CA GLU A 351 19.45 -8.02 -2.99
C GLU A 351 18.61 -6.74 -3.04
N ASP A 352 17.35 -6.82 -3.49
CA ASP A 352 16.43 -5.68 -3.50
C ASP A 352 16.07 -5.23 -2.06
N LEU A 353 15.80 -6.18 -1.16
CA LEU A 353 15.50 -5.87 0.23
C LEU A 353 16.73 -5.27 0.93
N ASP A 354 17.91 -5.89 0.78
CA ASP A 354 19.17 -5.39 1.34
C ASP A 354 19.47 -3.96 0.88
N LEU A 355 19.24 -3.70 -0.41
CA LEU A 355 19.45 -2.40 -1.01
C LEU A 355 18.49 -1.33 -0.44
N LEU A 356 17.24 -1.67 -0.13
CA LEU A 356 16.31 -0.76 0.55
C LEU A 356 16.71 -0.54 2.00
N LEU A 357 16.99 -1.61 2.75
CA LEU A 357 17.39 -1.54 4.16
C LEU A 357 18.67 -0.71 4.34
N ALA A 358 19.64 -0.84 3.42
CA ALA A 358 20.85 -0.03 3.42
C ALA A 358 20.57 1.48 3.29
N ARG A 359 19.52 1.87 2.55
CA ARG A 359 19.11 3.28 2.42
C ARG A 359 18.29 3.80 3.60
N LEU A 360 17.81 2.92 4.47
CA LEU A 360 17.02 3.29 5.65
C LEU A 360 17.84 3.29 6.94
N ARG A 361 18.92 2.51 6.99
CA ARG A 361 19.71 2.21 8.19
C ARG A 361 20.08 3.43 9.05
N ASP A 362 20.42 4.55 8.41
CA ASP A 362 20.87 5.77 9.11
C ASP A 362 19.75 6.82 9.29
N HIS A 363 18.52 6.49 8.91
CA HIS A 363 17.40 7.43 8.85
C HIS A 363 16.18 7.02 9.69
N VAL A 364 16.08 5.75 10.09
CA VAL A 364 14.98 5.24 10.91
C VAL A 364 15.52 4.34 12.03
N ASP A 365 14.81 4.32 13.16
CA ASP A 365 15.22 3.49 14.31
C ASP A 365 14.91 2.00 14.10
N PHE A 366 13.80 1.70 13.42
CA PHE A 366 13.30 0.34 13.23
C PHE A 366 12.63 0.15 11.87
N VAL A 367 12.88 -1.01 11.26
CA VAL A 367 12.07 -1.56 10.16
C VAL A 367 11.51 -2.90 10.63
N VAL A 368 10.33 -2.90 11.23
CA VAL A 368 9.77 -4.08 11.88
C VAL A 368 8.94 -4.90 10.91
N ALA A 369 9.30 -6.16 10.71
CA ALA A 369 8.47 -7.17 10.07
C ALA A 369 7.76 -8.03 11.12
N VAL A 370 6.42 -8.06 11.08
CA VAL A 370 5.63 -8.99 11.88
C VAL A 370 5.10 -10.08 10.96
N ASP A 371 5.58 -11.32 11.15
CA ASP A 371 5.07 -12.49 10.43
C ASP A 371 3.64 -12.80 10.90
N LEU A 372 2.67 -12.64 10.00
CA LEU A 372 1.26 -12.90 10.28
C LEU A 372 0.81 -14.26 9.74
N ARG A 373 1.71 -15.04 9.15
CA ARG A 373 1.40 -16.34 8.55
C ARG A 373 0.75 -17.27 9.57
N HIS A 374 -0.36 -17.87 9.16
CA HIS A 374 -0.93 -19.03 9.84
C HIS A 374 -0.32 -20.30 9.28
N GLU A 375 0.27 -21.14 10.14
CA GLU A 375 0.92 -22.39 9.72
C GLU A 375 -0.01 -23.30 8.91
N GLU A 376 -1.29 -23.37 9.30
CA GLU A 376 -2.29 -24.22 8.61
C GLU A 376 -2.70 -23.73 7.22
N LEU A 377 -2.43 -22.47 6.89
CA LEU A 377 -2.71 -21.87 5.58
C LEU A 377 -1.45 -21.81 4.73
N GLY A 378 -0.29 -21.61 5.36
CA GLY A 378 1.00 -21.53 4.66
C GLY A 378 1.11 -20.35 3.70
N ILE A 379 0.25 -19.33 3.84
CA ILE A 379 0.26 -18.10 3.04
C ILE A 379 1.19 -17.09 3.73
N PRO A 380 2.32 -16.71 3.11
CA PRO A 380 3.21 -15.69 3.66
C PRO A 380 2.51 -14.33 3.68
N VAL A 381 2.32 -13.76 4.87
CA VAL A 381 1.80 -12.41 5.08
C VAL A 381 2.64 -11.72 6.13
N THR A 382 3.06 -10.50 5.85
CA THR A 382 3.83 -9.66 6.76
C THR A 382 3.15 -8.32 6.95
N LYS A 383 3.22 -7.79 8.17
CA LYS A 383 3.06 -6.35 8.40
C LYS A 383 4.42 -5.70 8.57
N ILE A 384 4.73 -4.72 7.73
CA ILE A 384 5.87 -3.83 7.88
C ILE A 384 5.46 -2.58 8.64
N VAL A 385 6.19 -2.26 9.71
CA VAL A 385 6.05 -1.03 10.49
C VAL A 385 7.41 -0.34 10.54
N VAL A 386 7.50 0.85 9.98
CA VAL A 386 8.73 1.67 10.01
C VAL A 386 8.51 2.87 10.91
N SER A 387 9.36 3.01 11.93
CA SER A 387 9.33 4.17 12.82
C SER A 387 9.66 5.45 12.05
N GLY A 388 8.93 6.55 12.29
CA GLY A 388 9.24 7.85 11.67
C GLY A 388 8.58 8.09 10.30
N MET A 389 7.90 7.09 9.74
CA MET A 389 7.26 7.21 8.42
C MET A 389 5.83 7.72 8.49
N HIS A 390 5.45 8.57 7.55
CA HIS A 390 4.10 9.09 7.43
C HIS A 390 3.18 8.12 6.68
N GLY A 391 1.93 8.00 7.12
CA GLY A 391 0.85 7.50 6.27
C GLY A 391 0.29 8.59 5.36
N ILE A 392 -0.61 8.22 4.45
CA ILE A 392 -1.45 9.21 3.76
C ILE A 392 -2.41 9.82 4.80
N PRO A 393 -2.54 11.16 4.88
CA PRO A 393 -3.45 11.80 5.82
C PRO A 393 -4.87 11.25 5.65
N PHE A 394 -5.41 10.63 6.71
CA PHE A 394 -6.85 10.37 6.81
C PHE A 394 -7.58 11.72 6.94
N ASP A 395 -8.49 12.05 6.02
CA ASP A 395 -9.39 13.18 6.21
C ASP A 395 -10.46 12.79 7.26
N GLU A 396 -10.15 12.99 8.54
CA GLU A 396 -11.05 12.69 9.66
C GLU A 396 -12.12 13.77 9.89
N ARG A 397 -12.15 14.88 9.13
CA ARG A 397 -12.99 16.06 9.45
C ARG A 397 -14.49 15.79 9.62
N ARG A 398 -15.02 14.61 9.29
CA ARG A 398 -16.48 14.45 9.12
C ARG A 398 -17.12 13.12 9.55
N ARG A 399 -16.39 12.14 10.10
CA ARG A 399 -17.05 10.88 10.54
C ARG A 399 -17.72 10.99 11.91
N PHE A 400 -17.20 11.86 12.78
CA PHE A 400 -17.78 12.15 14.08
C PHE A 400 -17.65 13.66 14.28
N GLY A 401 -18.68 14.36 14.74
CA GLY A 401 -18.66 15.81 14.98
C GLY A 401 -17.73 16.24 16.13
N ILE A 402 -16.55 15.63 16.24
CA ILE A 402 -15.53 15.86 17.25
C ILE A 402 -14.24 16.19 16.50
N SER A 403 -13.79 17.43 16.64
CA SER A 403 -12.49 17.88 16.14
C SER A 403 -11.40 17.35 17.08
N GLU A 404 -10.87 16.17 16.82
CA GLU A 404 -9.56 15.79 17.35
C GLU A 404 -8.53 15.91 16.23
N SER A 405 -7.45 16.68 16.47
CA SER A 405 -6.35 16.81 15.52
C SER A 405 -5.59 15.48 15.45
N ILE A 406 -5.44 14.92 14.24
CA ILE A 406 -4.46 13.86 13.99
C ILE A 406 -3.08 14.49 14.13
N SER A 407 -2.28 14.00 15.07
CA SER A 407 -0.87 14.36 15.12
C SER A 407 -0.12 13.50 14.12
N GLU A 408 0.43 14.12 13.09
CA GLU A 408 1.39 13.44 12.23
C GLU A 408 2.64 13.06 13.04
N VAL A 409 3.35 12.02 12.60
CA VAL A 409 4.65 11.65 13.18
C VAL A 409 5.54 12.91 13.23
N PRO A 410 6.18 13.24 14.38
CA PRO A 410 7.03 14.43 14.49
C PRO A 410 8.12 14.40 13.42
N LYS A 411 8.39 15.54 12.77
CA LYS A 411 9.53 15.66 11.86
C LYS A 411 10.82 15.38 12.64
N LEU A 412 11.59 14.38 12.21
CA LEU A 412 12.97 14.13 12.66
C LEU A 412 13.87 15.31 12.31
#